data_AF-A0A484CU34-F1
#
_entry.id   AF-A0A484CU34-F1
#
_cell.length_a   1.000
_cell.length_b   1.000
_cell.length_c   1.000
_cell.angle_alpha   90.00
_cell.angle_beta   90.00
_cell.angle_gamma   90.00
#
_symmetry.space_group_name_H-M   'P 1'
#
loop_
_entity.id
_entity.type
_entity.pdbx_description
1 polymer ?
#
loop_
_entity_poly.entity_id
_entity_poly.type
_entity_poly.pdbx_seq_one_letter_code
_entity_poly.pdbx_strand_id
1 'polypeptide(L)' 'MGDAAMKDFGAAAPYLRKSDRERLEAQTRAFDMKKECFVPDTDEEYVKASITSRDGDKVTALTAKGKVSDGCY' A
#
# COMPACT_ATOMS: atom_id res chain seq x y z
N MET A 1 -0.40 -17.53 -16.15
CA MET A 1 0.34 -16.84 -17.23
C MET A 1 1.59 -16.21 -16.65
N GLY A 2 2.74 -16.81 -16.91
CA GLY A 2 4.02 -16.30 -16.42
C GLY A 2 4.73 -15.37 -17.41
N ASP A 3 5.94 -14.94 -17.07
CA ASP A 3 6.76 -13.98 -17.84
C ASP A 3 7.00 -14.39 -19.30
N ALA A 4 6.91 -15.69 -19.61
CA ALA A 4 6.97 -16.19 -20.98
C ALA A 4 5.92 -15.56 -21.92
N ALA A 5 4.72 -15.25 -21.40
CA ALA A 5 3.66 -14.61 -22.17
C ALA A 5 3.93 -13.12 -22.44
N MET A 6 4.87 -12.50 -21.71
CA MET A 6 5.22 -11.10 -21.90
C MET A 6 6.37 -10.90 -22.92
N LYS A 7 6.96 -11.99 -23.42
CA LYS A 7 8.13 -11.94 -24.31
C LYS A 7 7.86 -11.23 -25.64
N ASP A 8 6.65 -11.39 -26.18
CA ASP A 8 6.25 -10.78 -27.47
C ASP A 8 6.17 -9.26 -27.40
N PHE A 9 6.01 -8.70 -26.20
CA PHE A 9 5.95 -7.25 -25.97
C PHE A 9 7.34 -6.61 -25.81
N GLY A 10 8.41 -7.40 -25.78
CA GLY A 10 9.80 -6.91 -25.77
C GLY A 10 10.04 -5.82 -24.70
N ALA A 11 10.62 -4.69 -25.13
CA ALA A 11 10.93 -3.56 -24.24
C ALA A 11 9.70 -2.87 -23.62
N ALA A 12 8.51 -3.07 -24.17
CA ALA A 12 7.26 -2.52 -23.63
C ALA A 12 6.70 -3.36 -22.46
N ALA A 13 7.09 -4.63 -22.35
CA ALA A 13 6.61 -5.56 -21.33
C ALA A 13 6.55 -5.00 -19.89
N PRO A 14 7.60 -4.36 -19.33
CA PRO A 14 7.57 -3.89 -17.94
C PRO A 14 6.57 -2.74 -17.69
N TYR A 15 6.18 -2.01 -18.74
CA TYR A 15 5.16 -0.96 -18.66
C TYR A 15 3.74 -1.53 -18.71
N LEU A 16 3.57 -2.72 -19.30
CA LEU A 16 2.29 -3.41 -19.40
C LEU A 16 2.03 -4.32 -18.19
N ARG A 17 3.08 -5.01 -17.73
CA ARG A 17 2.98 -5.95 -16.60
C ARG A 17 4.31 -6.07 -15.87
N LYS A 18 4.25 -6.08 -14.54
CA LYS A 18 5.39 -6.45 -13.70
C LYS A 18 5.77 -7.92 -13.90
N SER A 19 7.05 -8.21 -13.66
CA SER A 19 7.56 -9.58 -13.72
C SER A 19 6.89 -10.48 -12.68
N ASP A 20 6.90 -11.79 -12.89
CA ASP A 20 6.33 -12.73 -11.92
C ASP A 20 7.03 -12.63 -10.55
N ARG A 21 8.34 -12.34 -10.55
CA ARG A 21 9.11 -12.09 -9.33
C ARG A 21 8.58 -10.89 -8.56
N GLU A 22 8.47 -9.72 -9.21
CA GLU A 22 7.97 -8.50 -8.56
C GLU A 22 6.51 -8.68 -8.07
N ARG A 23 5.69 -9.41 -8.84
CA ARG A 23 4.31 -9.71 -8.45
C ARG A 23 4.26 -10.62 -7.21
N LEU A 24 5.12 -11.63 -7.15
CA LEU A 24 5.21 -12.53 -6.01
C LEU A 24 5.67 -11.77 -4.76
N GLU A 25 6.75 -10.99 -4.87
CA GLU A 25 7.27 -10.16 -3.77
C GLU A 25 6.22 -9.17 -3.25
N ALA A 26 5.46 -8.52 -4.15
CA ALA A 26 4.41 -7.59 -3.76
C ALA A 26 3.22 -8.28 -3.05
N GLN A 27 2.92 -9.53 -3.39
CA GLN A 27 1.83 -10.31 -2.79
C GLN A 27 2.22 -10.97 -1.48
N THR A 28 3.48 -11.38 -1.33
CA THR A 28 3.99 -12.05 -0.11
C THR A 28 4.53 -11.09 0.94
N ARG A 29 4.54 -9.78 0.66
CA ARG A 29 4.92 -8.76 1.64
C ARG A 29 4.03 -8.86 2.89
N ALA A 30 4.63 -8.57 4.05
CA ALA A 30 3.87 -8.51 5.30
C ALA A 30 2.76 -7.45 5.21
N PHE A 31 1.54 -7.82 5.61
CA PHE A 31 0.38 -6.95 5.63
C PHE A 31 -0.50 -7.30 6.82
N ASP A 32 -0.71 -6.34 7.72
CA ASP A 32 -1.61 -6.49 8.87
C ASP A 32 -2.91 -5.73 8.58
N MET A 33 -3.98 -6.48 8.29
CA MET A 33 -5.30 -5.95 7.96
C MET A 33 -5.89 -5.04 9.05
N LYS A 34 -5.49 -5.21 10.32
CA LYS A 34 -6.02 -4.40 11.42
C LYS A 34 -5.24 -3.11 11.62
N LYS A 35 -4.02 -3.01 11.10
CA LYS A 35 -3.15 -1.84 11.27
C LYS A 35 -3.02 -1.01 10.02
N GLU A 36 -2.88 -1.65 8.86
CA GLU A 36 -2.69 -0.97 7.58
C GLU A 36 -4.02 -0.37 7.09
N CYS A 37 -4.10 0.95 7.02
CA CYS A 37 -5.30 1.69 6.63
C CYS A 37 -4.96 2.90 5.74
N PHE A 38 -6.00 3.58 5.28
CA PHE A 38 -5.90 4.89 4.62
C PHE A 38 -6.60 5.92 5.50
N VAL A 39 -5.96 7.06 5.69
CA VAL A 39 -6.49 8.20 6.46
C VAL A 39 -6.56 9.43 5.56
N PRO A 40 -7.55 10.32 5.76
CA PRO A 40 -7.62 11.56 5.00
C PRO A 40 -6.42 12.46 5.32
N ASP A 41 -5.87 13.13 4.31
CA ASP A 41 -4.78 14.10 4.43
C ASP A 41 -5.17 15.40 3.70
N THR A 42 -4.71 16.54 4.21
CA THR A 42 -5.07 17.85 3.67
C THR A 42 -4.48 18.13 2.30
N ASP A 43 -3.35 17.51 1.97
CA ASP A 43 -2.56 17.83 0.78
C ASP A 43 -2.70 16.73 -0.30
N GLU A 44 -2.88 15.46 0.11
CA GLU A 44 -2.93 14.30 -0.79
C GLU A 44 -4.26 13.54 -0.81
N GLU A 45 -5.32 14.13 -0.26
CA GLU A 45 -6.67 13.55 -0.04
C GLU A 45 -6.65 12.33 0.90
N TYR A 46 -5.90 11.28 0.57
CA TYR A 46 -5.72 10.08 1.37
C TYR A 46 -4.28 9.57 1.35
N VAL A 47 -3.77 9.24 2.52
CA VAL A 47 -2.43 8.65 2.67
C VAL A 47 -2.51 7.29 3.35
N LYS A 48 -1.57 6.41 3.01
CA LYS A 48 -1.38 5.15 3.74
C LYS A 48 -0.93 5.44 5.16
N ALA A 49 -1.47 4.71 6.13
CA ALA A 49 -1.10 4.81 7.53
C ALA A 49 -1.14 3.46 8.23
N SER A 50 -0.44 3.38 9.36
CA SER A 50 -0.47 2.24 10.28
C SER A 50 -1.04 2.67 11.62
N ILE A 51 -2.10 2.01 12.09
CA ILE A 51 -2.72 2.29 13.40
C ILE A 51 -1.73 1.97 14.53
N THR A 52 -1.54 2.95 15.42
CA THR A 52 -0.68 2.83 16.61
C THR A 52 -1.48 2.60 17.88
N SER A 53 -2.64 3.26 18.01
CA SER A 53 -3.53 3.12 19.16
C SER A 53 -5.00 3.37 18.79
N ARG A 54 -5.89 2.89 19.65
CA ARG A 54 -7.34 3.09 19.54
C ARG A 54 -7.90 3.34 20.94
N ASP A 55 -8.53 4.49 21.12
CA ASP A 55 -9.15 4.95 22.37
C ASP A 55 -10.64 5.18 22.12
N GLY A 56 -11.45 4.13 22.38
CA GLY A 56 -12.87 4.13 22.05
C GLY A 56 -13.08 4.28 20.53
N ASP A 57 -13.75 5.36 20.14
CA ASP A 57 -14.05 5.69 18.74
C ASP A 57 -12.93 6.50 18.06
N LYS A 58 -11.84 6.82 18.76
CA LYS A 58 -10.70 7.55 18.19
C LYS A 58 -9.57 6.61 17.82
N VAL A 59 -9.07 6.75 16.60
CA VAL A 59 -7.90 6.01 16.10
C VAL A 59 -6.75 6.99 15.89
N THR A 60 -5.58 6.62 16.42
CA THR A 60 -4.31 7.28 16.12
C THR A 60 -3.54 6.41 15.13
N ALA A 61 -3.13 7.00 14.01
CA ALA A 61 -2.38 6.31 12.97
C ALA A 61 -1.14 7.09 12.56
N LEU A 62 -0.06 6.37 12.28
CA LEU A 62 1.18 6.92 11.73
C LEU A 62 1.10 6.85 10.20
N THR A 63 1.06 8.00 9.55
CA THR A 63 1.07 8.09 8.08
C THR A 63 2.43 7.63 7.52
N ALA A 64 2.45 7.15 6.28
CA ALA A 64 3.69 6.73 5.60
C ALA A 64 4.72 7.87 5.44
N LYS A 65 4.32 9.13 5.65
CA LYS A 65 5.19 10.31 5.66
C LYS A 65 5.71 10.67 7.06
N GLY A 66 5.40 9.88 8.08
CA GLY A 66 5.84 10.09 9.46
C GLY A 66 5.01 11.09 10.26
N LYS A 67 3.92 11.64 9.70
CA LYS A 67 2.96 12.47 10.45
C LYS A 67 2.01 11.57 11.24
N VAL A 68 1.69 11.93 12.47
CA VAL A 68 0.64 11.25 13.26
C VAL A 68 -0.70 11.90 12.95
N SER A 69 -1.67 11.11 12.48
CA SER A 69 -3.06 11.53 12.34
C SER A 69 -3.84 11.11 13.59
N ASP A 70 -4.20 12.09 14.41
CA ASP A 70 -5.07 11.91 15.58
C ASP A 70 -6.52 12.22 15.21
N GLY A 71 -7.44 11.33 15.55
CA GLY A 71 -8.88 11.60 15.47
C GLY A 71 -9.54 11.28 14.13
N CYS A 72 -9.02 10.30 13.40
CA CYS A 72 -9.79 9.72 12.29
C CYS A 72 -10.95 8.89 12.88
N TYR A 73 -12.17 9.25 12.49
CA TYR A 73 -13.44 8.55 12.80
C TYR A 73 -13.61 7.30 11.94
#